data_AF-A0A0B1SBX0-F1
#
_entry.id   AF-A0A0B1SBX0-F1
#
_cell.length_a   1.000
_cell.length_b   1.000
_cell.length_c   1.000
_cell.angle_alpha   90.00
_cell.angle_beta   90.00
_cell.angle_gamma   90.00
#
_symmetry.space_group_name_H-M   'P 1'
#
loop_
_entity.id
_entity.type
_entity.pdbx_description
1 polymer ?
#
loop_
_entity_poly.entity_id
_entity_poly.type
_entity_poly.pdbx_seq_one_letter_code
_entity_poly.pdbx_strand_id
1 'polypeptide(L)'
;MTGYQRPYFLSLCNVSITACTAPLEHSPSPSPNLACNFRGADELRYAWLTFPSLHAAFSSYSAIFASCYIYYMINLRGAPLLRPFLIFGFIGLAIVDSFSRINGYKNHWRDIWVGWLIGFLIAFFLCFCVLCFQEVYHVIVEKTPVIEERVSPFFSWFRLPRYRHH
;
A
#
# COMPACT_ATOMS: atom_id res chain seq x y z
N MET A 1 -2.99 8.34 22.43
CA MET A 1 -3.18 8.32 20.96
C MET A 1 -4.66 8.13 20.71
N THR A 2 -5.32 9.18 20.22
CA THR A 2 -6.76 9.24 19.96
C THR A 2 -7.08 8.48 18.68
N GLY A 3 -7.90 7.43 18.77
CA GLY A 3 -8.35 6.66 17.62
C GLY A 3 -9.72 6.05 17.89
N TYR A 4 -10.63 6.16 16.91
CA TYR A 4 -11.92 5.47 16.94
C TYR A 4 -11.72 3.95 17.01
N GLN A 5 -12.71 3.20 17.48
CA GLN A 5 -12.63 1.73 17.46
C GLN A 5 -12.94 1.21 16.06
N ARG A 6 -12.28 0.13 15.64
CA ARG A 6 -12.57 -0.52 14.34
C ARG A 6 -14.00 -1.11 14.35
N PRO A 7 -14.68 -1.23 13.20
CA PRO A 7 -16.06 -1.72 13.17
C PRO A 7 -16.26 -3.13 13.75
N TYR A 8 -15.27 -4.01 13.61
CA TYR A 8 -15.30 -5.37 14.16
C TYR A 8 -14.98 -5.46 15.66
N PHE A 9 -14.68 -4.35 16.33
CA PHE A 9 -14.27 -4.34 17.73
C PHE A 9 -15.33 -4.95 18.66
N LEU A 10 -16.59 -4.53 18.53
CA LEU A 10 -17.68 -5.03 19.38
C LEU A 10 -17.94 -6.52 19.15
N SER A 11 -17.84 -6.98 17.90
CA SER A 11 -17.97 -8.38 17.55
C SER A 11 -16.87 -9.24 18.15
N LEU A 12 -15.62 -8.76 18.19
CA LEU A 12 -14.52 -9.46 18.87
C LEU A 12 -14.63 -9.42 20.38
N CYS A 13 -15.00 -8.27 20.94
CA CYS A 13 -15.12 -8.08 22.39
C CYS A 13 -16.14 -9.04 23.02
N ASN A 14 -17.18 -9.43 22.28
CA ASN A 14 -18.28 -10.29 22.72
C ASN A 14 -18.82 -9.82 24.10
N VAL A 15 -19.45 -8.65 24.07
CA VAL A 15 -19.83 -7.89 25.27
C VAL A 15 -20.81 -8.69 26.14
N SER A 16 -20.53 -8.77 27.44
CA SER A 16 -21.51 -9.27 28.42
C SER A 16 -22.49 -8.16 28.79
N ILE A 17 -23.75 -8.30 28.38
CA ILE A 17 -24.82 -7.30 28.63
C ILE A 17 -25.05 -7.09 30.14
N THR A 18 -24.78 -8.11 30.97
CA THR A 18 -24.90 -8.01 32.43
C THR A 18 -23.84 -7.10 33.07
N ALA A 19 -22.74 -6.84 32.38
CA ALA A 19 -21.71 -5.89 32.82
C ALA A 19 -22.01 -4.45 32.37
N CYS A 20 -23.00 -4.25 31.50
CA CYS A 20 -23.44 -2.93 31.04
C CYS A 20 -24.52 -2.38 31.98
N THR A 21 -24.14 -1.48 32.89
CA THR A 21 -25.09 -0.77 33.77
C THR A 21 -25.32 0.67 33.28
N ALA A 22 -26.58 1.06 33.12
CA ALA A 22 -26.98 2.46 32.90
C ALA A 22 -27.28 3.11 34.28
N PRO A 23 -27.09 4.43 34.48
CA PRO A 23 -26.90 5.49 33.49
C PRO A 23 -25.43 5.92 33.28
N LEU A 24 -25.13 6.38 32.06
CA LEU A 24 -23.81 6.86 31.59
C LEU A 24 -23.24 8.07 32.36
N GLU A 25 -24.04 8.69 33.24
CA GLU A 25 -23.69 9.89 34.02
C GLU A 25 -22.84 9.61 35.26
N HIS A 26 -22.83 8.37 35.78
CA HIS A 26 -22.16 8.06 37.06
C HIS A 26 -21.43 6.73 37.11
N SER A 27 -21.15 6.11 35.95
CA SER A 27 -20.42 4.84 35.96
C SER A 27 -18.95 5.11 36.28
N PRO A 28 -18.40 4.58 37.39
CA PRO A 28 -16.97 4.65 37.66
C PRO A 28 -16.28 3.81 36.59
N SER A 29 -15.71 4.51 35.59
CA SER A 29 -14.88 3.97 34.50
C SER A 29 -15.18 2.51 34.12
N PRO A 30 -16.00 2.23 33.08
CA PRO A 30 -16.08 0.89 32.56
C PRO A 30 -14.75 0.63 31.86
N SER A 31 -13.77 0.08 32.60
CA SER A 31 -12.58 -0.45 31.97
C SER A 31 -13.09 -1.50 30.96
N PRO A 32 -12.84 -1.31 29.65
CA PRO A 32 -13.43 -2.15 28.60
C PRO A 32 -12.99 -3.63 28.75
N ASN A 33 -11.89 -3.86 29.45
CA ASN A 33 -11.38 -5.17 29.84
C ASN A 33 -12.35 -5.96 30.74
N LEU A 34 -13.23 -5.29 31.49
CA LEU A 34 -14.21 -5.94 32.38
C LEU A 34 -15.51 -6.31 31.65
N ALA A 35 -15.81 -5.64 30.53
CA ALA A 35 -17.05 -5.82 29.77
C ALA A 35 -16.92 -6.78 28.57
N CYS A 36 -15.69 -7.00 28.08
CA CYS A 36 -15.40 -7.98 27.03
C CYS A 36 -15.18 -9.38 27.62
N ASN A 37 -15.86 -10.39 27.07
CA ASN A 37 -15.58 -11.79 27.41
C ASN A 37 -14.29 -12.30 26.74
N PHE A 38 -13.88 -11.65 25.65
CA PHE A 38 -12.71 -12.04 24.88
C PHE A 38 -11.40 -11.68 25.59
N ARG A 39 -10.54 -12.68 25.83
CA ARG A 39 -9.29 -12.55 26.60
C ARG A 39 -8.04 -12.32 25.75
N GLY A 40 -8.16 -12.23 24.43
CA GLY A 40 -7.04 -11.96 23.52
C GLY A 40 -6.63 -10.49 23.55
N ALA A 41 -5.76 -10.10 24.49
CA ALA A 41 -5.34 -8.71 24.68
C ALA A 41 -4.71 -8.06 23.43
N ASP A 42 -3.96 -8.84 22.64
CA ASP A 42 -3.31 -8.33 21.43
C ASP A 42 -4.30 -8.01 20.31
N GLU A 43 -5.23 -8.91 20.01
CA GLU A 43 -6.24 -8.67 18.98
C GLU A 43 -7.19 -7.54 19.37
N LEU A 44 -7.51 -7.45 20.67
CA LEU A 44 -8.25 -6.33 21.22
C LEU A 44 -7.48 -5.03 21.01
N ARG A 45 -6.18 -4.99 21.34
CA ARG A 45 -5.32 -3.81 21.11
C ARG A 45 -5.29 -3.40 19.64
N TYR A 46 -5.23 -4.36 18.71
CA TYR A 46 -5.31 -4.08 17.27
C TYR A 46 -6.67 -3.50 16.85
N ALA A 47 -7.76 -3.97 17.43
CA ALA A 47 -9.12 -3.47 17.16
C ALA A 47 -9.37 -2.07 17.75
N TRP A 48 -8.62 -1.70 18.79
CA TRP A 48 -8.65 -0.36 19.41
C TRP A 48 -7.90 0.71 18.62
N LEU A 49 -7.04 0.32 17.70
CA LEU A 49 -6.21 1.24 16.93
C LEU A 49 -6.79 1.41 15.51
N THR A 50 -7.63 2.44 15.30
CA THR A 50 -7.85 2.99 13.94
C THR A 50 -6.73 3.96 13.60
N PHE A 51 -5.57 3.41 13.23
CA PHE A 51 -4.68 4.14 12.36
C PHE A 51 -5.17 3.94 10.91
N PRO A 52 -5.03 4.94 10.02
CA PRO A 52 -5.38 4.80 8.61
C PRO A 52 -4.79 3.50 8.07
N SER A 53 -5.50 2.82 7.16
CA SER A 53 -5.18 1.43 6.83
C SER A 53 -3.79 1.33 6.18
N LEU A 54 -2.77 0.95 6.97
CA LEU A 54 -1.40 0.75 6.53
C LEU A 54 -1.32 -0.12 5.28
N HIS A 55 -2.13 -1.18 5.25
CA HIS A 55 -2.18 -2.09 4.12
C HIS A 55 -2.72 -1.45 2.85
N ALA A 56 -3.75 -0.59 2.93
CA ALA A 56 -4.23 0.09 1.74
C ALA A 56 -3.21 1.12 1.24
N ALA A 57 -2.48 1.78 2.15
CA ALA A 57 -1.37 2.66 1.81
C ALA A 57 -0.21 1.91 1.13
N PHE A 58 0.20 0.76 1.69
CA PHE A 58 1.28 -0.06 1.12
C PHE A 58 0.89 -0.70 -0.23
N SER A 59 -0.33 -1.22 -0.34
CA SER A 59 -0.86 -1.83 -1.56
C SER A 59 -0.97 -0.80 -2.70
N SER A 60 -1.57 0.37 -2.43
CA SER A 60 -1.64 1.45 -3.43
C SER A 60 -0.26 1.98 -3.81
N TYR A 61 0.63 2.23 -2.84
CA TYR A 61 2.01 2.63 -3.08
C TYR A 61 2.74 1.69 -4.05
N SER A 62 2.75 0.39 -3.73
CA SER A 62 3.46 -0.63 -4.51
C SER A 62 2.89 -0.76 -5.93
N ALA A 63 1.56 -0.77 -6.07
CA ALA A 63 0.90 -0.86 -7.37
C ALA A 63 1.21 0.33 -8.27
N ILE A 64 1.18 1.55 -7.72
CA ILE A 64 1.46 2.78 -8.47
C ILE A 64 2.94 2.86 -8.85
N PHE A 65 3.84 2.61 -7.89
CA PHE A 65 5.28 2.64 -8.15
C PHE A 65 5.68 1.60 -9.21
N ALA A 66 5.17 0.36 -9.13
CA ALA A 66 5.41 -0.68 -10.12
C ALA A 66 4.85 -0.29 -11.50
N SER A 67 3.66 0.30 -11.55
CA SER A 67 3.04 0.79 -12.78
C SER A 67 3.88 1.86 -13.46
N CYS A 68 4.34 2.86 -12.71
CA CYS A 68 5.24 3.90 -13.20
C CYS A 68 6.56 3.29 -13.68
N TYR A 69 7.18 2.41 -12.88
CA TYR A 69 8.43 1.76 -13.25
C TYR A 69 8.32 1.00 -14.58
N ILE A 70 7.26 0.20 -14.76
CA ILE A 70 7.00 -0.54 -16.00
C ILE A 70 6.80 0.41 -17.18
N TYR A 71 6.09 1.52 -16.96
CA TYR A 71 5.84 2.51 -17.99
C TYR A 71 7.13 3.15 -18.52
N TYR A 72 8.06 3.51 -17.63
CA TYR A 72 9.32 4.19 -17.98
C TYR A 72 10.43 3.22 -18.42
N MET A 73 10.58 2.06 -17.78
CA MET A 73 11.70 1.15 -18.03
C MET A 73 11.44 0.14 -19.13
N ILE A 74 10.21 -0.36 -19.26
CA ILE A 74 9.95 -1.53 -20.10
C ILE A 74 9.48 -1.09 -21.48
N ASN A 75 10.43 -1.00 -22.41
CA ASN A 75 10.14 -0.76 -23.82
C ASN A 75 9.85 -2.04 -24.61
N LEU A 76 8.68 -2.65 -24.37
CA LEU A 76 8.19 -3.79 -25.17
C LEU A 76 7.81 -3.32 -26.58
N ARG A 77 8.69 -3.57 -27.57
CA ARG A 77 8.42 -3.30 -29.00
C ARG A 77 7.44 -4.29 -29.65
N GLY A 78 7.33 -5.51 -29.12
CA GLY A 78 6.49 -6.58 -29.70
C GLY A 78 5.14 -6.80 -29.01
N ALA A 79 4.88 -6.15 -27.87
CA ALA A 79 3.64 -6.33 -27.10
C ALA A 79 3.18 -4.99 -26.51
N PRO A 80 2.67 -4.06 -27.34
CA PRO A 80 2.30 -2.72 -26.88
C PRO A 80 1.15 -2.73 -25.87
N LEU A 81 0.27 -3.74 -25.91
CA LEU A 81 -0.85 -3.91 -24.97
C LEU A 81 -0.44 -4.44 -23.60
N LEU A 82 0.75 -5.03 -23.47
CA LEU A 82 1.20 -5.61 -22.21
C LEU A 82 1.44 -4.53 -21.16
N ARG A 83 1.87 -3.33 -21.55
CA ARG A 83 2.10 -2.20 -20.63
C ARG A 83 0.80 -1.73 -19.95
N PRO A 84 -0.26 -1.32 -20.68
CA PRO A 84 -1.52 -0.94 -20.04
C PRO A 84 -2.14 -2.11 -19.28
N PHE A 85 -2.04 -3.35 -19.79
CA PHE A 85 -2.54 -4.53 -19.09
C PHE A 85 -1.91 -4.71 -17.69
N LEU A 86 -0.58 -4.60 -17.60
CA LEU A 86 0.11 -4.71 -16.31
C LEU A 86 -0.27 -3.56 -15.36
N ILE A 87 -0.36 -2.33 -15.86
CA ILE A 87 -0.77 -1.15 -15.07
C ILE A 87 -2.18 -1.36 -14.51
N PHE A 88 -3.16 -1.70 -15.36
CA PHE A 88 -4.52 -2.00 -14.91
C PHE A 88 -4.58 -3.20 -13.98
N GLY A 89 -3.74 -4.21 -14.21
CA GLY A 89 -3.60 -5.37 -13.33
C GLY A 89 -3.16 -4.99 -11.92
N PHE A 90 -2.09 -4.21 -11.78
CA PHE A 90 -1.60 -3.78 -10.47
C PHE A 90 -2.61 -2.88 -9.73
N ILE A 91 -3.22 -1.93 -10.43
CA ILE A 91 -4.27 -1.09 -9.87
C ILE A 91 -5.48 -1.94 -9.45
N GLY A 92 -5.88 -2.91 -10.27
CA GLY A 92 -6.95 -3.86 -9.97
C GLY A 92 -6.69 -4.69 -8.72
N LEU A 93 -5.46 -5.19 -8.54
CA LEU A 93 -5.07 -5.92 -7.33
C LEU A 93 -5.14 -5.03 -6.08
N ALA A 94 -4.72 -3.77 -6.17
CA ALA A 94 -4.81 -2.82 -5.07
C ALA A 94 -6.26 -2.49 -4.69
N ILE A 95 -7.14 -2.37 -5.70
CA ILE A 95 -8.59 -2.26 -5.53
C ILE A 95 -9.13 -3.47 -4.76
N VAL A 96 -8.83 -4.69 -5.21
CA VAL A 96 -9.35 -5.93 -4.61
C VAL A 96 -8.90 -6.11 -3.15
N ASP A 97 -7.63 -5.84 -2.82
CA ASP A 97 -7.15 -5.88 -1.41
C ASP A 97 -7.93 -4.89 -0.54
N SER A 98 -8.17 -3.69 -1.07
CA SER A 98 -8.87 -2.63 -0.34
C SER A 98 -10.35 -2.98 -0.11
N PHE A 99 -11.06 -3.50 -1.12
CA PHE A 99 -12.42 -3.99 -0.96
C PHE A 99 -12.53 -5.16 0.01
N SER A 100 -11.55 -6.05 0.04
CA SER A 100 -11.49 -7.16 1.00
C SER A 100 -11.46 -6.65 2.46
N ARG A 101 -10.87 -5.47 2.71
CA ARG A 101 -10.85 -4.83 4.04
C ARG A 101 -12.17 -4.18 4.43
N ILE A 102 -12.89 -3.62 3.46
CA ILE A 102 -14.25 -3.09 3.65
C ILE A 102 -15.20 -4.23 3.99
N ASN A 103 -15.18 -5.30 3.18
CA ASN A 103 -16.04 -6.47 3.38
C ASN A 103 -15.75 -7.19 4.70
N GLY A 104 -14.50 -7.20 5.14
CA GLY A 104 -14.12 -7.76 6.44
C GLY A 104 -14.42 -6.85 7.64
N TYR A 105 -15.06 -5.69 7.45
CA TYR A 105 -15.32 -4.67 8.48
C TYR A 105 -14.06 -4.26 9.28
N LYS A 106 -12.86 -4.44 8.68
CA LYS A 106 -11.58 -4.25 9.36
C LYS A 106 -11.19 -2.78 9.45
N ASN A 107 -11.63 -1.96 8.51
CA ASN A 107 -11.32 -0.54 8.44
C ASN A 107 -12.55 0.24 8.01
N HIS A 108 -12.66 1.50 8.40
CA HIS A 108 -13.65 2.36 7.81
C HIS A 108 -13.28 2.62 6.34
N TRP A 109 -14.29 2.71 5.48
CA TRP A 109 -14.08 3.09 4.08
C TRP A 109 -13.26 4.40 3.93
N ARG A 110 -13.43 5.35 4.87
CA ARG A 110 -12.64 6.59 4.94
C ARG A 110 -11.14 6.33 5.16
N ASP A 111 -10.78 5.37 6.03
CA ASP A 111 -9.38 5.04 6.33
C ASP A 111 -8.64 4.47 5.12
N ILE A 112 -9.39 3.81 4.23
CA ILE A 112 -8.88 3.22 2.99
C ILE A 112 -8.61 4.30 1.95
N TRP A 113 -9.55 5.26 1.78
CA TRP A 113 -9.35 6.41 0.90
C TRP A 113 -8.13 7.25 1.32
N VAL A 114 -8.00 7.52 2.62
CA VAL A 114 -6.84 8.24 3.16
C VAL A 114 -5.55 7.43 2.96
N GLY A 115 -5.61 6.11 3.19
CA GLY A 115 -4.48 5.22 2.92
C GLY A 115 -4.03 5.27 1.45
N TRP A 116 -4.96 5.21 0.51
CA TRP A 116 -4.66 5.34 -0.91
C TRP A 116 -4.04 6.66 -1.28
N LEU A 117 -4.56 7.77 -0.74
CA LEU A 117 -4.01 9.09 -1.00
C LEU A 117 -2.55 9.17 -0.52
N ILE A 118 -2.27 8.66 0.67
CA ILE A 118 -0.90 8.61 1.23
C ILE A 118 0.00 7.74 0.33
N GLY A 119 -0.45 6.55 -0.04
CA GLY A 119 0.30 5.64 -0.91
C GLY A 119 0.60 6.25 -2.28
N PHE A 120 -0.39 6.94 -2.87
CA PHE A 120 -0.23 7.68 -4.13
C PHE A 120 0.81 8.79 -4.02
N LEU A 121 0.74 9.63 -2.98
CA LEU A 121 1.69 10.72 -2.78
C LEU A 121 3.12 10.20 -2.60
N ILE A 122 3.31 9.13 -1.82
CA ILE A 122 4.62 8.49 -1.63
C ILE A 122 5.12 7.90 -2.95
N ALA A 123 4.28 7.17 -3.68
CA ALA A 123 4.68 6.57 -4.96
C ALA A 123 5.08 7.63 -5.97
N PHE A 124 4.33 8.73 -6.06
CA PHE A 124 4.63 9.84 -6.96
C PHE A 124 5.93 10.54 -6.56
N PHE A 125 6.13 10.81 -5.27
CA PHE A 125 7.36 11.39 -4.75
C PHE A 125 8.58 10.52 -5.08
N LEU A 126 8.51 9.20 -4.85
CA LEU A 126 9.60 8.29 -5.19
C LEU A 126 9.80 8.15 -6.70
N CYS A 127 8.74 8.11 -7.50
CA CYS A 127 8.87 8.08 -8.96
C CYS A 127 9.58 9.35 -9.45
N PHE A 128 9.21 10.52 -8.93
CA PHE A 128 9.88 11.76 -9.27
C PHE A 128 11.34 11.75 -8.84
N CYS A 129 11.64 11.37 -7.59
CA CYS A 129 13.02 11.35 -7.10
C CYS A 129 13.90 10.30 -7.78
N VAL A 130 13.38 9.11 -8.10
CA VAL A 130 14.18 7.98 -8.62
C VAL A 130 14.21 7.97 -10.14
N LEU A 131 13.05 8.09 -10.80
CA LEU A 131 12.97 7.96 -12.26
C LEU A 131 13.44 9.24 -12.97
N CYS A 132 13.12 10.43 -12.44
CA CYS A 132 13.65 11.67 -13.00
C CYS A 132 15.17 11.74 -12.83
N PHE A 133 15.69 11.26 -11.70
CA PHE A 133 17.13 11.14 -11.50
C PHE A 133 17.77 10.12 -12.46
N GLN A 134 17.13 8.97 -12.71
CA GLN A 134 17.61 8.01 -13.71
C GLN A 134 17.64 8.59 -15.13
N GLU A 135 16.62 9.35 -15.56
CA GLU A 135 16.66 10.03 -16.86
C GLU A 135 17.82 11.02 -16.94
N VAL A 136 18.02 11.86 -15.91
CA VAL A 136 19.13 12.82 -15.87
C VAL A 136 20.48 12.11 -15.92
N TYR A 137 20.67 11.01 -15.21
CA TYR A 137 21.89 10.20 -15.27
C TYR A 137 22.10 9.57 -16.64
N HIS A 138 21.06 9.02 -17.27
CA HIS A 138 21.16 8.45 -18.60
C HIS A 138 21.56 9.49 -19.65
N VAL A 139 20.98 10.70 -19.59
CA VAL A 139 21.33 11.82 -20.49
C VAL A 139 22.79 12.27 -20.29
N ILE A 140 23.29 12.28 -19.05
CA ILE A 140 24.68 12.66 -18.76
C ILE A 140 25.66 11.60 -19.25
N VAL A 141 25.35 10.31 -19.06
CA VAL A 141 26.20 9.19 -19.53
C VAL A 141 26.21 9.09 -21.05
N GLU A 142 25.09 9.36 -21.73
CA GLU A 142 25.05 9.36 -23.20
C GLU A 142 25.91 10.48 -23.81
N LYS A 143 26.11 11.60 -23.10
CA LYS A 143 27.03 12.66 -23.52
C LYS A 143 28.51 12.27 -23.41
N THR A 144 28.86 11.27 -22.59
CA THR A 144 30.21 10.69 -22.63
C THR A 144 30.27 9.66 -23.76
N PRO A 145 31.16 9.78 -24.76
CA PRO A 145 31.18 8.84 -25.87
C PRO A 145 31.58 7.45 -25.38
N VAL A 146 30.61 6.55 -25.28
CA VAL A 146 30.83 5.15 -24.93
C VAL A 146 31.34 4.41 -26.17
N ILE A 147 32.55 3.85 -26.06
CA ILE A 147 33.17 2.98 -27.07
C ILE A 147 32.23 1.78 -27.33
N GLU A 148 31.90 1.57 -28.60
CA GLU A 148 30.89 0.64 -29.08
C GLU A 148 31.30 -0.82 -28.88
N GLU A 149 30.88 -1.43 -27.77
CA GLU A 149 31.01 -2.88 -27.56
C GLU A 149 29.78 -3.62 -28.11
N ARG A 150 30.04 -4.44 -29.13
CA ARG A 150 29.10 -5.24 -29.91
C ARG A 150 28.27 -6.19 -29.02
N VAL A 151 27.04 -5.81 -28.70
CA VAL A 151 26.09 -6.65 -27.94
C VAL A 151 25.42 -7.67 -28.86
N SER A 152 25.30 -8.92 -28.42
CA SER A 152 24.71 -10.01 -29.20
C SER A 152 23.18 -9.85 -29.38
N PRO A 153 22.63 -10.23 -30.55
CA PRO A 153 21.24 -9.95 -30.94
C PRO A 153 20.19 -10.64 -30.05
N PHE A 154 20.58 -11.68 -29.30
CA PHE A 154 19.68 -12.43 -28.43
C PHE A 154 19.13 -11.61 -27.24
N PHE A 155 19.92 -10.65 -26.71
CA PHE A 155 19.52 -9.83 -25.56
C PHE A 155 18.97 -8.44 -25.94
N SER A 156 18.74 -8.18 -27.22
CA SER A 156 18.23 -6.88 -27.71
C SER A 156 16.84 -6.50 -27.16
N TRP A 157 15.98 -7.50 -26.92
CA TRP A 157 14.61 -7.29 -26.45
C TRP A 157 14.49 -7.19 -24.91
N PHE A 158 15.50 -7.66 -24.16
CA PHE A 158 15.56 -7.62 -22.70
C PHE A 158 16.68 -6.66 -22.27
N ARG A 159 16.47 -5.35 -22.44
CA ARG A 159 17.41 -4.34 -21.93
C ARG A 159 17.23 -4.21 -20.41
N LEU A 160 17.80 -5.14 -19.64
CA LEU A 160 17.87 -5.04 -18.18
C LEU A 160 18.87 -3.94 -17.78
N PRO A 161 18.56 -3.09 -16.79
CA PRO A 161 19.53 -2.14 -16.26
C PRO A 161 20.62 -2.93 -15.54
N ARG A 162 21.85 -2.94 -16.07
CA ARG A 162 22.99 -3.54 -15.37
C ARG A 162 23.65 -2.51 -14.47
N TYR A 163 23.51 -2.72 -13.16
CA TYR A 163 24.38 -2.14 -12.13
C TYR A 163 25.80 -2.70 -12.35
N ARG A 164 26.75 -1.85 -12.73
CA ARG A 164 28.15 -2.23 -12.89
C ARG A 164 28.86 -1.91 -11.57
N HIS A 165 29.18 -2.95 -10.79
CA HIS A 165 30.09 -2.82 -9.66
C HIS A 165 31.44 -2.31 -10.20
N HIS A 166 31.93 -1.23 -9.58
CA HIS A 166 33.30 -0.76 -9.72
C HIS A 166 34.30 -1.80 -9.21
#